data_AF-A0A9E3U4P2-F1
#
_entry.id   AF-A0A9E3U4P2-F1
#
_cell.length_a   1.000
_cell.length_b   1.000
_cell.length_c   1.000
_cell.angle_alpha   90.00
_cell.angle_beta   90.00
_cell.angle_gamma   90.00
#
_symmetry.space_group_name_H-M   'P 1'
#
loop_
_entity.id
_entity.type
_entity.pdbx_description
1 polymer ?
#
loop_
_entity_poly.entity_id
_entity_poly.type
_entity_poly.pdbx_seq_one_letter_code
_entity_poly.pdbx_strand_id
1 'polypeptide(L)'
;MHRLAALLVWSSACAGGSAALCASALADDAFTVPTGAASVLQHNCIECHGPDASEGDVRFDTLADLELDARLELLNKAHEQLYFGKMPPADAEQPSETERAELVGWVVKELNKHHASRLEDKLRKPDYGNYVDHEKLFSGQYADLKGFTYDRRWLISEFIFDAKFNRLLNINPTRDIDGKRQSVIGDNNRGFTRVNLTNPFLLPTNTGVRYYAEETLGGGHLLTMMTNAKEASGYLVYLTSRDKRHLPAVAEVMALEWDHARILAAREKFLNDFIDRILQDLYQDQHEGLLPKFVPVDVKPPEATADGQIKKAPFHAANPGMQELELIFRTMQKHQEEGQSDAQLIEKCQREWFNFGHHERKIEARVT
;
A
#
# COMPACT_ATOMS: atom_id res chain seq x y z
N MET A 1 53.29 11.19 33.90
CA MET A 1 54.17 12.01 33.06
C MET A 1 54.01 11.56 31.61
N HIS A 2 53.36 12.40 30.78
CA HIS A 2 53.62 12.66 29.34
C HIS A 2 53.72 11.44 28.37
N ARG A 3 53.04 11.33 27.23
CA ARG A 3 52.31 12.29 26.35
C ARG A 3 51.57 11.52 25.24
N LEU A 4 50.39 12.03 24.89
CA LEU A 4 49.80 12.29 23.55
C LEU A 4 49.50 11.19 22.51
N ALA A 5 48.22 11.23 22.12
CA ALA A 5 47.61 10.72 20.90
C ALA A 5 48.09 11.44 19.62
N ALA A 6 47.98 10.77 18.47
CA ALA A 6 47.94 11.40 17.15
C ALA A 6 47.07 10.58 16.18
N LEU A 7 45.86 11.07 15.95
CA LEU A 7 45.01 10.77 14.79
C LEU A 7 45.54 11.57 13.59
N LEU A 8 45.83 10.89 12.48
CA LEU A 8 46.15 11.51 11.20
C LEU A 8 44.85 11.84 10.46
N VAL A 9 44.40 13.08 10.60
CA VAL A 9 43.47 13.73 9.68
C VAL A 9 44.32 14.38 8.60
N TRP A 10 44.11 13.98 7.34
CA TRP A 10 44.71 14.64 6.19
C TRP A 10 43.83 15.81 5.77
N SER A 11 44.25 17.02 6.16
CA SER A 11 43.79 18.28 5.58
C SER A 11 44.76 18.68 4.46
N SER A 12 44.26 18.78 3.23
CA SER A 12 44.94 19.50 2.15
C SER A 12 44.09 20.69 1.76
N ALA A 13 44.55 21.88 2.17
CA ALA A 13 44.13 23.15 1.62
C ALA A 13 44.95 23.41 0.35
N CYS A 14 44.29 23.51 -0.79
CA CYS A 14 44.83 24.19 -1.96
C CYS A 14 44.00 25.44 -2.23
N ALA A 15 44.73 26.53 -2.39
CA ALA A 15 44.25 27.89 -2.49
C ALA A 15 43.57 28.18 -3.84
N GLY A 16 42.62 29.12 -3.77
CA GLY A 16 42.42 30.21 -4.74
C GLY A 16 42.55 29.88 -6.21
N GLY A 17 41.45 29.43 -6.81
CA GLY A 17 41.22 29.53 -8.25
C GLY A 17 39.77 29.90 -8.45
N SER A 18 39.52 31.11 -8.97
CA SER A 18 38.20 31.64 -9.29
C SER A 18 37.37 30.61 -10.05
N ALA A 19 36.36 30.07 -9.39
CA ALA A 19 35.26 29.36 -10.04
C ALA A 19 34.44 30.41 -10.80
N ALA A 20 34.92 30.80 -11.98
CA ALA A 20 34.04 31.26 -13.04
C ALA A 20 33.18 30.06 -13.42
N LEU A 21 32.09 29.87 -12.67
CA LEU A 21 30.94 29.14 -13.16
C LEU A 21 30.59 29.79 -14.49
N CYS A 22 30.90 29.08 -15.58
CA CYS A 22 30.25 29.33 -16.84
C CYS A 22 28.77 29.11 -16.59
N ALA A 23 28.07 30.18 -16.24
CA ALA A 23 26.68 30.35 -16.56
C ALA A 23 26.62 30.30 -18.09
N SER A 24 26.54 29.09 -18.64
CA SER A 24 25.82 28.89 -19.88
C SER A 24 24.39 29.33 -19.57
N ALA A 25 24.18 30.63 -19.77
CA ALA A 25 22.87 31.22 -19.89
C ALA A 25 22.06 30.25 -20.75
N LEU A 26 20.98 29.74 -20.17
CA LEU A 26 19.77 29.50 -20.93
C LEU A 26 19.60 30.75 -21.76
N ALA A 27 19.93 30.68 -23.05
CA ALA A 27 19.44 31.69 -23.96
C ALA A 27 17.93 31.65 -23.73
N ASP A 28 17.38 32.77 -23.24
CA ASP A 28 15.97 33.03 -23.34
C ASP A 28 15.63 32.76 -24.79
N ASP A 29 14.97 31.63 -25.03
CA ASP A 29 14.58 31.21 -26.35
C ASP A 29 13.37 32.10 -26.65
N ALA A 30 13.68 33.32 -27.07
CA ALA A 30 12.77 34.44 -27.18
C ALA A 30 11.54 33.99 -27.95
N PHE A 31 10.36 34.33 -27.42
CA PHE A 31 9.11 33.97 -28.07
C PHE A 31 9.09 34.55 -29.47
N THR A 32 8.95 33.66 -30.45
CA THR A 32 8.91 34.01 -31.87
C THR A 32 7.76 33.28 -32.54
N VAL A 33 7.02 34.02 -33.35
CA VAL A 33 5.99 33.46 -34.23
C VAL A 33 6.64 33.22 -35.60
N PRO A 34 6.73 31.98 -36.09
CA PRO A 34 7.23 31.68 -37.43
C PRO A 34 6.45 32.42 -38.50
N THR A 35 7.11 32.79 -39.60
CA THR A 35 6.52 33.62 -40.66
C THR A 35 5.22 33.04 -41.23
N GLY A 36 5.12 31.72 -41.41
CA GLY A 36 3.90 31.10 -41.91
C GLY A 36 2.74 31.17 -40.91
N ALA A 37 2.98 30.83 -39.63
CA ALA A 37 2.00 31.00 -38.57
C ALA A 37 1.56 32.46 -38.39
N ALA A 38 2.49 33.41 -38.48
CA ALA A 38 2.20 34.84 -38.44
C ALA A 38 1.31 35.28 -39.62
N SER A 39 1.55 34.74 -40.83
CA SER A 39 0.69 35.02 -41.99
C SER A 39 -0.73 34.54 -41.76
N VAL A 40 -0.91 33.32 -41.26
CA VAL A 40 -2.24 32.76 -41.00
C VAL A 40 -2.96 33.56 -39.90
N LEU A 41 -2.26 33.92 -38.81
CA LEU A 41 -2.83 34.78 -37.77
C LEU A 41 -3.30 36.12 -38.35
N GLN A 42 -2.48 36.75 -39.18
CA GLN A 42 -2.78 38.06 -39.76
C GLN A 42 -4.01 38.04 -40.67
N HIS A 43 -4.18 36.98 -41.49
CA HIS A 43 -5.28 36.90 -42.46
C HIS A 43 -6.57 36.36 -41.85
N ASN A 44 -6.49 35.37 -40.95
CA ASN A 44 -7.66 34.63 -40.48
C ASN A 44 -8.04 34.91 -39.02
N CYS A 45 -7.21 35.60 -38.23
CA CYS A 45 -7.45 35.79 -36.79
C CYS A 45 -7.48 37.25 -36.36
N ILE A 46 -6.61 38.11 -36.90
CA ILE A 46 -6.43 39.49 -36.42
C ILE A 46 -7.63 40.40 -36.70
N GLU A 47 -8.46 40.12 -37.70
CA GLU A 47 -9.67 40.92 -37.97
C GLU A 47 -10.62 40.95 -36.76
N CYS A 48 -10.81 39.81 -36.08
CA CYS A 48 -11.67 39.69 -34.89
C CYS A 48 -10.90 39.77 -33.55
N HIS A 49 -9.58 39.52 -33.56
CA HIS A 49 -8.72 39.40 -32.37
C HIS A 49 -7.46 40.27 -32.46
N GLY A 50 -7.63 41.51 -32.91
CA GLY A 50 -6.58 42.50 -33.12
C GLY A 50 -6.75 43.76 -32.27
N PRO A 51 -6.11 44.88 -32.65
CA PRO A 51 -6.23 46.14 -31.93
C PRO A 51 -7.62 46.78 -32.08
N ASP A 52 -8.27 46.57 -33.23
CA ASP A 52 -9.54 47.20 -33.57
C ASP A 52 -10.78 46.37 -33.15
N ALA A 53 -10.60 45.07 -32.91
CA ALA A 53 -11.63 44.15 -32.44
C ALA A 53 -11.02 43.09 -31.50
N SER A 54 -11.69 42.81 -30.38
CA SER A 54 -11.22 41.88 -29.36
C SER A 54 -12.36 40.94 -28.95
N GLU A 55 -12.84 40.14 -29.90
CA GLU A 55 -13.91 39.19 -29.64
C GLU A 55 -13.53 38.21 -28.53
N GLY A 56 -14.46 37.98 -27.60
CA GLY A 56 -14.24 37.10 -26.45
C GLY A 56 -13.10 37.54 -25.51
N ASP A 57 -12.74 38.83 -25.52
CA ASP A 57 -11.61 39.41 -24.77
C ASP A 57 -10.25 38.75 -25.12
N VAL A 58 -10.10 38.31 -26.38
CA VAL A 58 -8.90 37.68 -26.90
C VAL A 58 -8.23 38.55 -27.96
N ARG A 59 -6.91 38.76 -27.80
CA ARG A 59 -6.05 39.46 -28.75
C ARG A 59 -4.80 38.66 -29.07
N PHE A 60 -4.49 38.53 -30.36
CA PHE A 60 -3.30 37.82 -30.84
C PHE A 60 -2.16 38.76 -31.26
N ASP A 61 -2.43 40.05 -31.45
CA ASP A 61 -1.42 41.03 -31.86
C ASP A 61 -0.41 41.36 -30.74
N THR A 62 -0.82 41.25 -29.48
CA THR A 62 0.03 41.50 -28.30
C THR A 62 0.58 40.23 -27.65
N LEU A 63 0.62 39.10 -28.37
CA LEU A 63 1.06 37.81 -27.80
C LEU A 63 2.44 37.91 -27.14
N ALA A 64 3.38 38.62 -27.77
CA ALA A 64 4.75 38.78 -27.28
C ALA A 64 4.86 39.64 -26.00
N ASP A 65 3.84 40.46 -25.70
CA ASP A 65 3.80 41.34 -24.54
C ASP A 65 3.17 40.67 -23.31
N LEU A 66 2.46 39.54 -23.51
CA LEU A 66 1.85 38.79 -22.42
C LEU A 66 2.89 38.09 -21.54
N GLU A 67 2.64 38.05 -20.24
CA GLU A 67 3.35 37.16 -19.31
C GLU A 67 3.22 35.69 -19.76
N LEU A 68 4.24 34.88 -19.46
CA LEU A 68 4.36 33.51 -19.97
C LEU A 68 3.10 32.68 -19.68
N ASP A 69 2.63 32.67 -18.43
CA ASP A 69 1.44 31.88 -18.04
C ASP A 69 0.19 32.30 -18.83
N ALA A 70 -0.04 33.61 -18.95
CA ALA A 70 -1.19 34.15 -19.69
C ALA A 70 -1.11 33.81 -21.19
N ARG A 71 0.08 33.85 -21.77
CA ARG A 71 0.34 33.46 -23.15
C ARG A 71 0.05 31.98 -23.37
N LEU A 72 0.54 31.10 -22.50
CA LEU A 72 0.33 29.65 -22.59
C LEU A 72 -1.16 29.29 -22.42
N GLU A 73 -1.89 29.97 -21.54
CA GLU A 73 -3.34 29.81 -21.43
C GLU A 73 -4.08 30.20 -22.72
N LEU A 74 -3.70 31.35 -23.31
CA LEU A 74 -4.29 31.81 -24.56
C LEU A 74 -3.98 30.84 -25.72
N LEU A 75 -2.74 30.37 -25.84
CA LEU A 75 -2.33 29.38 -26.84
C LEU A 75 -3.08 28.05 -26.66
N ASN A 76 -3.32 27.59 -25.42
CA ASN A 76 -4.14 26.39 -25.17
C ASN A 76 -5.58 26.58 -25.65
N LYS A 77 -6.19 27.75 -25.40
CA LYS A 77 -7.54 28.07 -25.90
C LYS A 77 -7.58 28.09 -27.43
N ALA A 78 -6.61 28.76 -28.05
CA ALA A 78 -6.50 28.83 -29.51
C ALA A 78 -6.31 27.43 -30.13
N HIS A 79 -5.43 26.60 -29.55
CA HIS A 79 -5.23 25.21 -29.97
C HIS A 79 -6.54 24.42 -29.97
N GLU A 80 -7.32 24.52 -28.89
CA GLU A 80 -8.60 23.82 -28.76
C GLU A 80 -9.63 24.26 -29.81
N GLN A 81 -9.77 25.57 -30.04
CA GLN A 81 -10.68 26.10 -31.05
C GLN A 81 -10.27 25.72 -32.48
N LEU A 82 -8.96 25.76 -32.78
CA LEU A 82 -8.40 25.36 -34.06
C LEU A 82 -8.59 23.87 -34.32
N TYR A 83 -8.36 23.03 -33.30
CA TYR A 83 -8.50 21.57 -33.38
C TYR A 83 -9.95 21.16 -33.64
N PHE A 84 -10.93 21.79 -32.97
CA PHE A 84 -12.35 21.50 -33.20
C PHE A 84 -12.96 22.23 -34.40
N GLY A 85 -12.16 22.96 -35.18
CA GLY A 85 -12.63 23.70 -36.35
C GLY A 85 -13.69 24.77 -36.01
N LYS A 86 -13.64 25.31 -34.80
CA LYS A 86 -14.60 26.33 -34.32
C LYS A 86 -14.14 27.76 -34.58
N MET A 87 -12.85 27.93 -34.85
CA MET A 87 -12.27 29.20 -35.26
C MET A 87 -11.48 29.06 -36.57
N PRO A 88 -11.58 30.06 -37.48
CA PRO A 88 -12.50 31.21 -37.45
C PRO A 88 -13.99 30.80 -37.47
N PRO A 89 -14.95 31.68 -37.18
CA PRO A 89 -16.38 31.33 -37.24
C PRO A 89 -16.83 31.05 -38.68
N ALA A 90 -18.00 30.42 -38.85
CA ALA A 90 -18.46 29.92 -40.15
C ALA A 90 -18.73 31.02 -41.18
N ASP A 91 -18.92 32.26 -40.73
CA ASP A 91 -19.12 33.48 -41.51
C ASP A 91 -17.83 34.23 -41.85
N ALA A 92 -16.68 33.78 -41.33
CA ALA A 92 -15.36 34.31 -41.63
C ALA A 92 -14.56 33.38 -42.57
N GLU A 93 -13.53 33.93 -43.19
CA GLU A 93 -12.64 33.18 -44.10
C GLU A 93 -11.87 32.08 -43.36
N GLN A 94 -12.12 30.82 -43.73
CA GLN A 94 -11.47 29.66 -43.13
C GLN A 94 -10.07 29.43 -43.70
N PRO A 95 -9.06 29.16 -42.87
CA PRO A 95 -7.75 28.73 -43.36
C PRO A 95 -7.87 27.36 -44.03
N SER A 96 -7.04 27.12 -45.04
CA SER A 96 -6.87 25.81 -45.65
C SER A 96 -6.39 24.76 -44.63
N GLU A 97 -6.54 23.47 -44.93
CA GLU A 97 -6.05 22.40 -44.05
C GLU A 97 -4.53 22.52 -43.79
N THR A 98 -3.77 22.95 -44.79
CA THR A 98 -2.32 23.16 -44.68
C THR A 98 -1.97 24.34 -43.77
N GLU A 99 -2.65 25.47 -43.92
CA GLU A 99 -2.44 26.66 -43.08
C GLU A 99 -2.86 26.39 -41.63
N ARG A 100 -3.98 25.69 -41.43
CA ARG A 100 -4.43 25.26 -40.10
C ARG A 100 -3.42 24.32 -39.45
N ALA A 101 -2.89 23.35 -40.19
CA ALA A 101 -1.89 22.42 -39.70
C ALA A 101 -0.57 23.13 -39.33
N GLU A 102 -0.16 24.12 -40.10
CA GLU A 102 1.03 24.94 -39.80
C GLU A 102 0.84 25.76 -38.52
N LEU A 103 -0.31 26.43 -38.38
CA LEU A 103 -0.64 27.21 -37.19
C LEU A 103 -0.71 26.32 -35.93
N VAL A 104 -1.45 25.20 -36.00
CA VAL A 104 -1.55 24.22 -34.90
C VAL A 104 -0.17 23.64 -34.56
N GLY A 105 0.63 23.31 -35.57
CA GLY A 105 1.99 22.78 -35.38
C GLY A 105 2.89 23.74 -34.60
N TRP A 106 2.82 25.05 -34.90
CA TRP A 106 3.53 26.06 -34.12
C TRP A 106 3.00 26.15 -32.68
N VAL A 107 1.68 26.26 -32.50
CA VAL A 107 1.08 26.38 -31.15
C VAL A 107 1.45 25.19 -30.27
N VAL A 108 1.33 23.97 -30.80
CA VAL A 108 1.71 22.73 -30.10
C VAL A 108 3.19 22.71 -29.74
N LYS A 109 4.07 23.14 -30.66
CA LYS A 109 5.52 23.19 -30.41
C LYS A 109 5.85 24.17 -29.27
N GLU A 110 5.21 25.33 -29.27
CA GLU A 110 5.40 26.34 -28.22
C GLU A 110 4.87 25.85 -26.87
N LEU A 111 3.67 25.26 -26.83
CA LEU A 111 3.11 24.67 -25.60
C LEU A 111 3.99 23.54 -25.05
N ASN A 112 4.54 22.69 -25.92
CA ASN A 112 5.39 21.57 -25.53
C ASN A 112 6.73 22.01 -24.97
N LYS A 113 7.32 23.10 -25.49
CA LYS A 113 8.55 23.70 -24.96
C LYS A 113 8.43 24.06 -23.47
N HIS A 114 7.21 24.39 -23.03
CA HIS A 114 6.91 24.74 -21.64
C HIS A 114 6.17 23.65 -20.86
N HIS A 115 6.00 22.45 -21.42
CA HIS A 115 5.19 21.37 -20.83
C HIS A 115 3.76 21.82 -20.44
N ALA A 116 3.18 22.71 -21.24
CA ALA A 116 1.92 23.38 -20.94
C ALA A 116 0.74 22.94 -21.82
N SER A 117 0.94 21.97 -22.72
CA SER A 117 -0.14 21.47 -23.58
C SER A 117 -1.18 20.70 -22.76
N ARG A 118 -2.46 21.05 -22.93
CA ARG A 118 -3.57 20.45 -22.16
C ARG A 118 -4.58 19.71 -23.03
N LEU A 119 -4.55 19.91 -24.35
CA LEU A 119 -5.56 19.34 -25.24
C LEU A 119 -5.46 17.82 -25.31
N GLU A 120 -4.24 17.27 -25.33
CA GLU A 120 -4.01 15.83 -25.41
C GLU A 120 -4.62 15.09 -24.22
N ASP A 121 -4.55 15.69 -23.02
CA ASP A 121 -5.17 15.12 -21.81
C ASP A 121 -6.69 15.24 -21.84
N LYS A 122 -7.24 16.31 -22.43
CA LYS A 122 -8.69 16.43 -22.65
C LYS A 122 -9.19 15.39 -23.65
N LEU A 123 -8.46 15.15 -24.74
CA LEU A 123 -8.85 14.19 -25.78
C LEU A 123 -8.86 12.73 -25.30
N ARG A 124 -8.19 12.42 -24.18
CA ARG A 124 -8.28 11.10 -23.54
C ARG A 124 -9.65 10.86 -22.89
N LYS A 125 -10.38 11.94 -22.56
CA LYS A 125 -11.64 11.87 -21.82
C LYS A 125 -12.76 11.33 -22.69
N PRO A 126 -13.70 10.55 -22.10
CA PRO A 126 -14.87 10.03 -22.81
C PRO A 126 -15.70 11.13 -23.48
N ASP A 127 -15.85 12.26 -22.79
CA ASP A 127 -16.69 13.38 -23.21
C ASP A 127 -16.18 13.96 -24.53
N TYR A 128 -14.89 13.77 -24.81
CA TYR A 128 -14.24 14.22 -26.02
C TYR A 128 -14.26 13.22 -27.16
N GLY A 129 -14.71 11.98 -26.92
CA GLY A 129 -14.85 10.95 -27.95
C GLY A 129 -15.82 11.35 -29.08
N ASN A 130 -16.78 12.23 -28.79
CA ASN A 130 -17.74 12.74 -29.78
C ASN A 130 -17.14 13.79 -30.74
N TYR A 131 -15.96 14.33 -30.46
CA TYR A 131 -15.29 15.29 -31.36
C TYR A 131 -14.37 14.61 -32.37
N VAL A 132 -14.35 13.27 -32.41
CA VAL A 132 -13.71 12.53 -33.50
C VAL A 132 -14.48 12.80 -34.78
N ASP A 133 -13.77 13.04 -35.88
CA ASP A 133 -14.37 13.21 -37.20
C ASP A 133 -15.03 11.89 -37.65
N HIS A 134 -16.37 11.88 -37.61
CA HIS A 134 -17.16 10.70 -37.91
C HIS A 134 -17.11 10.34 -39.40
N GLU A 135 -16.98 11.32 -40.29
CA GLU A 135 -16.86 11.05 -41.72
C GLU A 135 -15.54 10.32 -42.00
N LYS A 136 -14.43 10.81 -41.45
CA LYS A 136 -13.14 10.11 -41.54
C LYS A 136 -13.18 8.73 -40.89
N LEU A 137 -13.89 8.57 -39.77
CA LEU A 137 -14.01 7.29 -39.06
C LEU A 137 -14.81 6.24 -39.85
N PHE A 138 -15.86 6.65 -40.57
CA PHE A 138 -16.80 5.74 -41.23
C PHE A 138 -16.73 5.72 -42.77
N SER A 139 -15.95 6.59 -43.41
CA SER A 139 -15.80 6.63 -44.88
C SER A 139 -15.11 5.40 -45.46
N GLY A 140 -14.39 4.63 -44.63
CA GLY A 140 -13.55 3.53 -45.09
C GLY A 140 -12.23 3.96 -45.72
N GLN A 141 -11.95 5.27 -45.81
CA GLN A 141 -10.70 5.83 -46.37
C GLN A 141 -9.45 5.31 -45.65
N TYR A 142 -9.57 5.01 -44.35
CA TYR A 142 -8.47 4.56 -43.49
C TYR A 142 -8.59 3.08 -43.08
N ALA A 143 -9.37 2.27 -43.81
CA ALA A 143 -9.64 0.88 -43.45
C ALA A 143 -8.39 -0.03 -43.53
N ASP A 144 -7.39 0.36 -44.30
CA ASP A 144 -6.10 -0.32 -44.43
C ASP A 144 -5.13 -0.01 -43.28
N LEU A 145 -5.37 1.07 -42.52
CA LEU A 145 -4.58 1.39 -41.35
C LEU A 145 -4.87 0.43 -40.19
N LYS A 146 -3.80 0.03 -39.49
CA LYS A 146 -3.95 -0.78 -38.28
C LYS A 146 -4.67 0.03 -37.21
N GLY A 147 -5.74 -0.54 -36.65
CA GLY A 147 -6.41 0.04 -35.49
C GLY A 147 -5.40 0.34 -34.38
N PHE A 148 -5.38 1.59 -33.93
CA PHE A 148 -4.52 2.05 -32.85
C PHE A 148 -5.36 2.41 -31.62
N THR A 149 -4.86 2.03 -30.46
CA THR A 149 -5.37 2.51 -29.18
C THR A 149 -4.19 2.68 -28.24
N TYR A 150 -4.19 3.74 -27.44
CA TYR A 150 -3.19 3.90 -26.38
C TYR A 150 -3.30 2.76 -25.36
N ASP A 151 -2.23 2.48 -24.64
CA ASP A 151 -2.26 1.53 -23.53
C ASP A 151 -3.34 1.94 -22.52
N ARG A 152 -4.38 1.11 -22.42
CA ARG A 152 -5.45 1.29 -21.44
C ARG A 152 -5.18 0.35 -20.28
N ARG A 153 -5.29 0.89 -19.05
CA ARG A 153 -5.35 0.04 -17.86
C ARG A 153 -6.62 -0.80 -17.95
N TRP A 154 -6.46 -2.11 -18.13
CA TRP A 154 -7.56 -3.05 -18.02
C TRP A 154 -8.02 -3.07 -16.56
N LEU A 155 -9.32 -2.85 -16.35
CA LEU A 155 -9.96 -2.88 -15.04
C LEU A 155 -9.61 -4.20 -14.35
N ILE A 156 -8.86 -4.15 -13.24
CA ILE A 156 -8.84 -5.28 -12.32
C ILE A 156 -10.15 -5.19 -11.56
N SER A 157 -11.16 -5.93 -12.02
CA SER A 157 -12.39 -6.16 -11.26
C SER A 157 -12.03 -6.54 -9.83
N GLU A 158 -12.76 -6.03 -8.82
CA GLU A 158 -12.54 -6.41 -7.41
C GLU A 158 -12.56 -7.93 -7.28
N PHE A 159 -13.47 -8.57 -8.01
CA PHE A 159 -13.54 -10.03 -8.13
C PHE A 159 -12.22 -10.65 -8.61
N ILE A 160 -11.57 -10.08 -9.63
CA ILE A 160 -10.28 -10.57 -10.15
C ILE A 160 -9.16 -10.33 -9.12
N PHE A 161 -9.16 -9.17 -8.46
CA PHE A 161 -8.23 -8.86 -7.38
C PHE A 161 -8.35 -9.92 -6.27
N ASP A 162 -9.55 -10.13 -5.75
CA ASP A 162 -9.81 -11.07 -4.66
C ASP A 162 -9.53 -12.50 -5.10
N ALA A 163 -9.96 -12.91 -6.29
CA ALA A 163 -9.67 -14.22 -6.87
C ALA A 163 -8.16 -14.50 -6.96
N LYS A 164 -7.39 -13.51 -7.42
CA LYS A 164 -5.94 -13.64 -7.56
C LYS A 164 -5.26 -13.78 -6.20
N PHE A 165 -5.63 -12.95 -5.22
CA PHE A 165 -5.07 -13.06 -3.87
C PHE A 165 -5.51 -14.32 -3.16
N ASN A 166 -6.76 -14.76 -3.33
CA ASN A 166 -7.24 -16.02 -2.76
C ASN A 166 -6.44 -17.21 -3.31
N ARG A 167 -6.17 -17.23 -4.62
CA ARG A 167 -5.28 -18.24 -5.22
C ARG A 167 -3.86 -18.17 -4.66
N LEU A 168 -3.26 -16.97 -4.59
CA LEU A 168 -1.89 -16.80 -4.11
C LEU A 168 -1.75 -17.25 -2.65
N LEU A 169 -2.74 -16.93 -1.83
CA LEU A 169 -2.75 -17.22 -0.40
C LEU A 169 -3.36 -18.60 -0.09
N ASN A 170 -3.64 -19.43 -1.11
CA ASN A 170 -4.28 -20.73 -0.96
C ASN A 170 -5.57 -20.70 -0.09
N ILE A 171 -6.37 -19.65 -0.27
CA ILE A 171 -7.63 -19.43 0.44
C ILE A 171 -8.78 -19.82 -0.49
N ASN A 172 -9.69 -20.65 0.02
CA ASN A 172 -10.91 -21.04 -0.66
C ASN A 172 -12.12 -20.51 0.13
N PRO A 173 -12.54 -19.26 -0.09
CA PRO A 173 -13.65 -18.69 0.65
C PRO A 173 -14.96 -19.39 0.28
N THR A 174 -15.88 -19.41 1.24
CA THR A 174 -17.21 -19.98 1.07
C THR A 174 -18.26 -19.01 1.60
N ARG A 175 -19.38 -18.92 0.88
CA ARG A 175 -20.57 -18.17 1.33
C ARG A 175 -21.79 -19.08 1.31
N ASP A 176 -22.73 -18.79 2.20
CA ASP A 176 -24.06 -19.38 2.13
C ASP A 176 -24.89 -18.57 1.13
N ILE A 177 -25.25 -19.21 0.01
CA ILE A 177 -26.09 -18.66 -1.04
C ILE A 177 -27.34 -19.54 -1.08
N ASP A 178 -28.50 -18.95 -0.85
CA ASP A 178 -29.79 -19.65 -0.79
C ASP A 178 -29.80 -20.85 0.18
N GLY A 179 -29.17 -20.68 1.35
CA GLY A 179 -29.08 -21.72 2.38
C GLY A 179 -28.10 -22.86 2.05
N LYS A 180 -27.34 -22.76 0.96
CA LYS A 180 -26.30 -23.73 0.59
C LYS A 180 -24.92 -23.09 0.65
N ARG A 181 -24.00 -23.77 1.34
CA ARG A 181 -22.59 -23.35 1.38
C ARG A 181 -21.92 -23.63 0.04
N GLN A 182 -21.43 -22.59 -0.60
CA GLN A 182 -20.77 -22.65 -1.92
C GLN A 182 -19.40 -21.98 -1.87
N SER A 183 -18.45 -22.49 -2.66
CA SER A 183 -17.15 -21.83 -2.83
C SER A 183 -17.28 -20.67 -3.80
N VAL A 184 -16.73 -19.51 -3.42
CA VAL A 184 -16.82 -18.29 -4.20
C VAL A 184 -15.41 -17.77 -4.44
N ILE A 185 -14.96 -17.81 -5.70
CA ILE A 185 -13.55 -17.57 -6.06
C ILE A 185 -13.12 -16.13 -5.70
N GLY A 186 -13.92 -15.13 -6.05
CA GLY A 186 -13.64 -13.71 -5.80
C GLY A 186 -14.30 -13.16 -4.55
N ASP A 187 -14.56 -13.99 -3.55
CA ASP A 187 -15.06 -13.51 -2.25
C ASP A 187 -13.91 -12.94 -1.41
N ASN A 188 -14.16 -11.78 -0.80
CA ASN A 188 -13.22 -11.07 0.06
C ASN A 188 -13.28 -11.54 1.52
N ASN A 189 -14.25 -12.39 1.89
CA ASN A 189 -14.37 -12.92 3.24
C ASN A 189 -13.27 -13.96 3.52
N ARG A 190 -12.16 -13.47 4.05
CA ARG A 190 -10.99 -14.28 4.43
C ARG A 190 -10.94 -14.61 5.92
N GLY A 191 -12.07 -14.57 6.62
CA GLY A 191 -12.15 -14.53 8.09
C GLY A 191 -11.45 -15.66 8.89
N PHE A 192 -11.15 -16.79 8.27
CA PHE A 192 -10.32 -17.86 8.90
C PHE A 192 -8.82 -17.60 8.81
N THR A 193 -8.41 -16.63 8.00
CA THR A 193 -7.03 -16.20 7.83
C THR A 193 -6.85 -14.83 8.48
N ARG A 194 -5.65 -14.55 9.00
CA ARG A 194 -5.32 -13.24 9.57
C ARG A 194 -4.97 -12.20 8.51
N VAL A 195 -5.42 -12.39 7.26
CA VAL A 195 -5.07 -11.53 6.13
C VAL A 195 -6.27 -10.69 5.73
N ASN A 196 -6.13 -9.38 5.89
CA ASN A 196 -7.12 -8.42 5.43
C ASN A 196 -6.52 -7.60 4.27
N LEU A 197 -7.09 -7.74 3.07
CA LEU A 197 -6.65 -7.02 1.89
C LEU A 197 -7.73 -6.06 1.45
N THR A 198 -7.33 -4.82 1.20
CA THR A 198 -8.22 -3.76 0.74
C THR A 198 -8.02 -3.56 -0.75
N ASN A 199 -9.08 -3.52 -1.56
CA ASN A 199 -8.92 -3.24 -2.98
C ASN A 199 -8.28 -1.84 -3.16
N PRO A 200 -7.09 -1.73 -3.78
CA PRO A 200 -6.41 -0.45 -3.96
C PRO A 200 -6.99 0.37 -5.12
N PHE A 201 -7.92 -0.18 -5.89
CA PHE A 201 -8.58 0.49 -7.00
C PHE A 201 -10.03 0.71 -6.62
N LEU A 202 -10.38 1.96 -6.28
CA LEU A 202 -11.75 2.32 -5.96
C LEU A 202 -12.59 2.21 -7.23
N LEU A 203 -13.33 1.12 -7.42
CA LEU A 203 -14.36 1.09 -8.44
C LEU A 203 -15.56 1.89 -7.91
N PRO A 204 -16.14 2.81 -8.69
CA PRO A 204 -17.33 3.53 -8.27
C PRO A 204 -18.46 2.52 -8.03
N THR A 205 -19.21 2.72 -6.95
CA THR A 205 -20.38 1.89 -6.60
C THR A 205 -21.56 2.06 -7.55
N ASN A 206 -21.52 3.08 -8.41
CA ASN A 206 -22.57 3.38 -9.39
C ASN A 206 -22.34 2.63 -10.70
N THR A 207 -23.43 2.18 -11.34
CA THR A 207 -23.37 1.54 -12.66
C THR A 207 -22.92 2.51 -13.76
N GLY A 208 -21.98 2.09 -14.60
CA GLY A 208 -21.48 2.85 -15.76
C GLY A 208 -19.96 2.82 -15.91
N VAL A 209 -19.45 3.12 -17.11
CA VAL A 209 -18.01 3.31 -17.36
C VAL A 209 -17.64 4.71 -16.88
N ARG A 210 -17.00 4.83 -15.72
CA ARG A 210 -16.59 6.12 -15.13
C ARG A 210 -15.09 6.21 -14.80
N TYR A 211 -14.38 5.08 -14.77
CA TYR A 211 -12.94 5.05 -14.54
C TYR A 211 -12.20 5.02 -15.88
N TYR A 212 -11.68 6.18 -16.25
CA TYR A 212 -10.82 6.35 -17.41
C TYR A 212 -9.38 6.13 -16.96
N ALA A 213 -8.51 5.72 -17.89
CA ALA A 213 -7.08 5.51 -17.62
C ALA A 213 -6.33 6.78 -17.16
N GLU A 214 -7.03 7.91 -17.06
CA GLU A 214 -6.54 9.23 -16.65
C GLU A 214 -6.44 9.42 -15.14
N GLU A 215 -7.16 8.64 -14.31
CA GLU A 215 -7.05 8.85 -12.86
C GLU A 215 -5.67 8.45 -12.35
N THR A 216 -4.91 9.44 -11.91
CA THR A 216 -3.58 9.24 -11.33
C THR A 216 -3.70 8.48 -10.01
N LEU A 217 -2.88 7.43 -9.85
CA LEU A 217 -2.76 6.74 -8.58
C LEU A 217 -2.11 7.71 -7.57
N GLY A 218 -2.91 8.31 -6.71
CA GLY A 218 -2.41 9.13 -5.61
C GLY A 218 -1.71 8.32 -4.50
N GLY A 219 -1.16 9.03 -3.53
CA GLY A 219 -0.45 8.43 -2.39
C GLY A 219 -1.30 7.47 -1.54
N GLY A 220 -2.62 7.70 -1.46
CA GLY A 220 -3.54 6.80 -0.76
C GLY A 220 -3.59 5.40 -1.38
N HIS A 221 -3.68 5.32 -2.71
CA HIS A 221 -3.68 4.03 -3.42
C HIS A 221 -2.35 3.29 -3.22
N LEU A 222 -1.22 4.01 -3.30
CA LEU A 222 0.11 3.44 -3.04
C LEU A 222 0.21 2.86 -1.62
N LEU A 223 -0.26 3.61 -0.62
CA LEU A 223 -0.24 3.15 0.77
C LEU A 223 -1.08 1.88 0.98
N THR A 224 -2.24 1.79 0.34
CA THR A 224 -3.07 0.58 0.35
C THR A 224 -2.34 -0.60 -0.31
N MET A 225 -1.71 -0.38 -1.47
CA MET A 225 -0.93 -1.43 -2.14
C MET A 225 0.24 -1.93 -1.28
N MET A 226 0.97 -1.02 -0.63
CA MET A 226 2.07 -1.38 0.28
C MET A 226 1.59 -2.16 1.49
N THR A 227 0.46 -1.74 2.08
CA THR A 227 -0.17 -2.46 3.21
C THR A 227 -0.57 -3.87 2.79
N ASN A 228 -1.26 -4.01 1.66
CA ASN A 228 -1.64 -5.32 1.13
C ASN A 228 -0.42 -6.21 0.86
N ALA A 229 0.65 -5.65 0.30
CA ALA A 229 1.88 -6.40 0.03
C ALA A 229 2.51 -6.91 1.33
N LYS A 230 2.53 -6.09 2.38
CA LYS A 230 3.02 -6.49 3.71
C LYS A 230 2.17 -7.63 4.30
N GLU A 231 0.85 -7.49 4.32
CA GLU A 231 -0.06 -8.50 4.84
C GLU A 231 0.04 -9.83 4.06
N ALA A 232 0.00 -9.75 2.73
CA ALA A 232 0.11 -10.93 1.86
C ALA A 232 1.47 -11.63 2.02
N SER A 233 2.57 -10.87 2.02
CA SER A 233 3.92 -11.45 2.16
C SER A 233 4.10 -12.16 3.49
N GLY A 234 3.63 -11.59 4.61
CA GLY A 234 3.67 -12.24 5.92
C GLY A 234 2.94 -13.58 5.92
N TYR A 235 1.78 -13.65 5.28
CA TYR A 235 1.02 -14.89 5.17
C TYR A 235 1.66 -15.91 4.21
N LEU A 236 2.22 -15.46 3.09
CA LEU A 236 2.96 -16.32 2.16
C LEU A 236 4.17 -16.97 2.84
N VAL A 237 4.91 -16.22 3.68
CA VAL A 237 6.01 -16.76 4.49
C VAL A 237 5.48 -17.80 5.48
N TYR A 238 4.35 -17.53 6.14
CA TYR A 238 3.69 -18.50 7.02
C TYR A 238 3.26 -19.79 6.30
N LEU A 239 2.66 -19.69 5.11
CA LEU A 239 2.30 -20.87 4.32
C LEU A 239 3.55 -21.67 3.93
N THR A 240 4.62 -20.97 3.57
CA THR A 240 5.88 -21.59 3.17
C THR A 240 6.58 -22.30 4.33
N SER A 241 6.46 -21.77 5.56
CA SER A 241 7.00 -22.45 6.74
C SER A 241 6.27 -23.76 7.06
N ARG A 242 4.99 -23.88 6.66
CA ARG A 242 4.19 -25.11 6.78
C ARG A 242 4.41 -26.08 5.62
N ASP A 243 4.51 -25.58 4.39
CA ASP A 243 4.80 -26.35 3.18
C ASP A 243 5.83 -25.62 2.32
N LYS A 244 7.08 -26.10 2.36
CA LYS A 244 8.21 -25.52 1.60
C LYS A 244 7.98 -25.51 0.09
N ARG A 245 7.05 -26.33 -0.43
CA ARG A 245 6.72 -26.37 -1.87
C ARG A 245 5.87 -25.18 -2.31
N HIS A 246 5.25 -24.46 -1.38
CA HIS A 246 4.39 -23.31 -1.71
C HIS A 246 5.19 -22.19 -2.38
N LEU A 247 6.32 -21.80 -1.79
CA LEU A 247 7.30 -20.86 -2.37
C LEU A 247 8.73 -21.35 -2.10
N PRO A 248 9.30 -22.19 -2.97
CA PRO A 248 10.63 -22.77 -2.76
C PRO A 248 11.74 -21.74 -2.53
N ALA A 249 11.73 -20.63 -3.28
CA ALA A 249 12.70 -19.56 -3.11
C ALA A 249 12.64 -18.91 -1.72
N VAL A 250 11.44 -18.69 -1.17
CA VAL A 250 11.29 -18.16 0.19
C VAL A 250 11.75 -19.20 1.21
N ALA A 251 11.49 -20.50 0.97
CA ALA A 251 11.93 -21.56 1.85
C ALA A 251 13.46 -21.66 1.95
N GLU A 252 14.17 -21.44 0.84
CA GLU A 252 15.63 -21.40 0.81
C GLU A 252 16.18 -20.17 1.54
N VAL A 253 15.63 -18.98 1.28
CA VAL A 253 16.05 -17.73 1.94
C VAL A 253 15.81 -17.78 3.44
N MET A 254 14.68 -18.31 3.87
CA MET A 254 14.28 -18.37 5.28
C MET A 254 14.85 -19.57 6.04
N ALA A 255 15.59 -20.47 5.37
CA ALA A 255 16.04 -21.73 5.97
C ALA A 255 16.84 -21.52 7.26
N LEU A 256 17.84 -20.62 7.24
CA LEU A 256 18.68 -20.34 8.41
C LEU A 256 17.87 -19.73 9.56
N GLU A 257 16.93 -18.84 9.25
CA GLU A 257 16.07 -18.20 10.25
C GLU A 257 15.14 -19.21 10.92
N TRP A 258 14.50 -20.07 10.13
CA TRP A 258 13.63 -21.13 10.66
C TRP A 258 14.41 -22.20 11.43
N ASP A 259 15.63 -22.52 11.01
CA ASP A 259 16.52 -23.42 11.74
C ASP A 259 16.92 -22.83 13.09
N HIS A 260 17.29 -21.54 13.10
CA HIS A 260 17.58 -20.82 14.33
C HIS A 260 16.37 -20.79 15.27
N ALA A 261 15.18 -20.45 14.77
CA ALA A 261 13.94 -20.46 15.55
C ALA A 261 13.62 -21.84 16.13
N ARG A 262 13.86 -22.92 15.37
CA ARG A 262 13.71 -24.30 15.86
C ARG A 262 14.69 -24.63 16.98
N ILE A 263 15.95 -24.20 16.87
CA ILE A 263 16.95 -24.38 17.93
C ILE A 263 16.55 -23.62 19.19
N LEU A 264 16.10 -22.37 19.07
CA LEU A 264 15.63 -21.58 20.20
C LEU A 264 14.42 -22.24 20.87
N ALA A 265 13.42 -22.67 20.10
CA ALA A 265 12.25 -23.36 20.65
C ALA A 265 12.63 -24.69 21.34
N ALA A 266 13.58 -25.45 20.80
CA ALA A 266 14.08 -26.67 21.43
C ALA A 266 14.82 -26.39 22.74
N ARG A 267 15.62 -25.32 22.80
CA ARG A 267 16.33 -24.89 24.01
C ARG A 267 15.38 -24.37 25.07
N GLU A 268 14.42 -23.54 24.68
CA GLU A 268 13.36 -23.05 25.57
C GLU A 268 12.60 -24.22 26.17
N LYS A 269 12.16 -25.18 25.35
CA LYS A 269 11.50 -26.39 25.83
C LYS A 269 12.37 -27.17 26.81
N PHE A 270 13.64 -27.40 26.47
CA PHE A 270 14.58 -28.08 27.36
C PHE A 270 14.73 -27.35 28.71
N LEU A 271 14.90 -26.03 28.70
CA LEU A 271 14.98 -25.27 29.94
C LEU A 271 13.69 -25.36 30.73
N ASN A 272 12.53 -25.16 30.12
CA ASN A 272 11.24 -25.28 30.82
C ASN A 272 11.03 -26.67 31.44
N ASP A 273 11.47 -27.74 30.76
CA ASP A 273 11.31 -29.11 31.23
C ASP A 273 12.34 -29.49 32.33
N PHE A 274 13.54 -28.90 32.34
CA PHE A 274 14.67 -29.38 33.17
C PHE A 274 15.31 -28.33 34.09
N ILE A 275 14.89 -27.06 34.06
CA ILE A 275 15.58 -25.99 34.79
C ILE A 275 15.69 -26.25 36.28
N ASP A 276 14.64 -26.75 36.93
CA ASP A 276 14.65 -27.02 38.38
C ASP A 276 15.70 -28.08 38.74
N ARG A 277 15.77 -29.18 37.99
CA ARG A 277 16.80 -30.21 38.17
C ARG A 277 18.20 -29.66 37.93
N ILE A 278 18.39 -28.88 36.88
CA ILE A 278 19.70 -28.27 36.56
C ILE A 278 20.16 -27.36 37.68
N LEU A 279 19.25 -26.54 38.23
CA LEU A 279 19.57 -25.64 39.35
C LEU A 279 19.85 -26.42 40.64
N GLN A 280 19.10 -27.47 40.94
CA GLN A 280 19.39 -28.36 42.08
C GLN A 280 20.76 -29.03 41.94
N ASP A 281 21.10 -29.54 40.76
CA ASP A 281 22.40 -30.17 40.51
C ASP A 281 23.56 -29.15 40.64
N LEU A 282 23.35 -27.90 40.23
CA LEU A 282 24.36 -26.83 40.27
C LEU A 282 24.54 -26.21 41.66
N TYR A 283 23.45 -25.92 42.36
CA TYR A 283 23.46 -25.16 43.62
C TYR A 283 23.31 -26.04 44.85
N GLN A 284 22.90 -27.31 44.69
CA GLN A 284 22.75 -28.28 45.77
C GLN A 284 21.97 -27.67 46.95
N ASP A 285 22.52 -27.71 48.16
CA ASP A 285 21.91 -27.19 49.39
C ASP A 285 21.62 -25.68 49.35
N GLN A 286 22.22 -24.93 48.42
CA GLN A 286 21.96 -23.49 48.26
C GLN A 286 20.71 -23.19 47.42
N HIS A 287 20.19 -24.16 46.65
CA HIS A 287 19.08 -23.94 45.70
C HIS A 287 17.84 -23.35 46.39
N GLU A 288 17.41 -23.96 47.50
CA GLU A 288 16.22 -23.49 48.24
C GLU A 288 16.35 -22.04 48.74
N GLY A 289 17.56 -21.62 49.11
CA GLY A 289 17.84 -20.26 49.57
C GLY A 289 17.86 -19.20 48.46
N LEU A 290 17.97 -19.63 47.19
CA LEU A 290 17.97 -18.76 46.02
C LEU A 290 16.57 -18.55 45.43
N LEU A 291 15.59 -19.38 45.81
CA LEU A 291 14.22 -19.25 45.36
C LEU A 291 13.53 -18.04 46.02
N PRO A 292 12.59 -17.38 45.31
CA PRO A 292 11.81 -16.30 45.90
C PRO A 292 10.97 -16.81 47.07
N LYS A 293 10.77 -15.97 48.08
CA LYS A 293 9.90 -16.30 49.21
C LYS A 293 8.47 -16.50 48.72
N PHE A 294 7.98 -17.73 48.83
CA PHE A 294 6.63 -18.09 48.40
C PHE A 294 5.56 -17.29 49.15
N VAL A 295 4.64 -16.69 48.40
CA VAL A 295 3.45 -16.03 48.92
C VAL A 295 2.23 -16.78 48.38
N PRO A 296 1.48 -17.52 49.22
CA PRO A 296 0.31 -18.25 48.77
C PRO A 296 -0.79 -17.29 48.32
N VAL A 297 -1.49 -17.67 47.25
CA VAL A 297 -2.62 -16.89 46.72
C VAL A 297 -3.90 -17.37 47.40
N ASP A 298 -4.59 -16.45 48.08
CA ASP A 298 -5.85 -16.74 48.77
C ASP A 298 -7.00 -16.84 47.76
N VAL A 299 -7.51 -18.05 47.58
CA VAL A 299 -8.62 -18.32 46.65
C VAL A 299 -9.91 -18.30 47.46
N LYS A 300 -10.76 -17.30 47.20
CA LYS A 300 -12.06 -17.21 47.84
C LYS A 300 -12.90 -18.45 47.47
N PRO A 301 -13.46 -19.18 48.45
CA PRO A 301 -14.35 -20.29 48.14
C PRO A 301 -15.54 -19.77 47.32
N PRO A 302 -16.02 -20.55 46.33
CA PRO A 302 -17.13 -20.10 45.49
C PRO A 302 -18.38 -19.88 46.36
N GLU A 303 -19.01 -18.70 46.22
CA GLU A 303 -20.24 -18.39 46.93
C GLU A 303 -21.31 -19.45 46.60
N ALA A 304 -21.77 -20.16 47.63
CA ALA A 304 -22.91 -21.05 47.49
C ALA A 304 -24.17 -20.21 47.21
N THR A 305 -24.89 -20.53 46.14
CA THR A 305 -26.23 -19.98 45.97
C THR A 305 -27.18 -20.61 47.01
N ALA A 306 -28.27 -19.91 47.34
CA ALA A 306 -29.23 -20.33 48.38
C ALA A 306 -29.81 -21.75 48.19
N ASP A 307 -29.67 -22.33 46.99
CA ASP A 307 -30.14 -23.67 46.62
C ASP A 307 -29.05 -24.76 46.69
N GLY A 308 -27.89 -24.48 47.28
CA GLY A 308 -26.78 -25.44 47.42
C GLY A 308 -25.99 -25.71 46.13
N GLN A 309 -26.27 -24.98 45.05
CA GLN A 309 -25.47 -25.02 43.82
C GLN A 309 -24.31 -24.02 43.91
N ILE A 310 -23.10 -24.52 43.67
CA ILE A 310 -21.88 -23.72 43.60
C ILE A 310 -22.00 -22.75 42.42
N LYS A 311 -21.91 -21.44 42.66
CA LYS A 311 -21.92 -20.42 41.61
C LYS A 311 -20.68 -20.62 40.74
N LYS A 312 -20.86 -21.13 39.51
CA LYS A 312 -19.76 -21.24 38.53
C LYS A 312 -19.09 -19.86 38.40
N ALA A 313 -17.76 -19.84 38.46
CA ALA A 313 -16.98 -18.62 38.27
C ALA A 313 -17.40 -17.92 36.96
N PRO A 314 -17.38 -16.57 36.91
CA PRO A 314 -17.80 -15.83 35.72
C PRO A 314 -17.12 -16.33 34.45
N PHE A 315 -17.85 -16.29 33.32
CA PHE A 315 -17.50 -16.90 32.02
C PHE A 315 -16.12 -16.49 31.44
N HIS A 316 -15.46 -15.47 32.00
CA HIS A 316 -14.13 -14.99 31.61
C HIS A 316 -12.96 -15.56 32.45
N ALA A 317 -13.23 -16.28 33.55
CA ALA A 317 -12.20 -16.86 34.43
C ALA A 317 -11.92 -18.35 34.15
N ALA A 318 -12.90 -19.11 33.65
CA ALA A 318 -12.87 -20.59 33.67
C ALA A 318 -12.81 -21.29 32.29
N ASN A 319 -12.48 -20.58 31.20
CA ASN A 319 -12.15 -21.20 29.91
C ASN A 319 -10.67 -20.98 29.57
N PRO A 320 -9.74 -21.57 30.34
CA PRO A 320 -8.33 -21.54 30.02
C PRO A 320 -8.11 -22.06 28.59
N GLY A 321 -7.24 -21.38 27.85
CA GLY A 321 -6.82 -21.86 26.53
C GLY A 321 -6.18 -23.24 26.65
N MET A 322 -6.15 -24.01 25.56
CA MET A 322 -5.61 -25.39 25.56
C MET A 322 -4.20 -25.51 26.16
N GLN A 323 -3.33 -24.53 25.92
CA GLN A 323 -1.97 -24.49 26.47
C GLN A 323 -1.97 -24.34 28.00
N GLU A 324 -2.91 -23.56 28.52
CA GLU A 324 -3.04 -23.32 29.96
C GLU A 324 -3.57 -24.57 30.67
N LEU A 325 -4.55 -25.26 30.06
CA LEU A 325 -5.02 -26.56 30.54
C LEU A 325 -3.91 -27.62 30.56
N GLU A 326 -3.12 -27.68 29.49
CA GLU A 326 -1.98 -28.60 29.41
C GLU A 326 -0.96 -28.31 30.50
N LEU A 327 -0.63 -27.05 30.75
CA LEU A 327 0.27 -26.64 31.81
C LEU A 327 -0.26 -27.06 33.19
N ILE A 328 -1.52 -26.74 33.51
CA ILE A 328 -2.16 -27.09 34.80
C ILE A 328 -2.08 -28.60 35.01
N PHE A 329 -2.52 -29.37 34.03
CA PHE A 329 -2.55 -30.84 34.11
C PHE A 329 -1.16 -31.43 34.30
N ARG A 330 -0.16 -30.95 33.55
CA ARG A 330 1.24 -31.39 33.69
C ARG A 330 1.79 -31.11 35.09
N THR A 331 1.54 -29.91 35.63
CA THR A 331 2.01 -29.56 36.98
C THR A 331 1.29 -30.37 38.06
N MET A 332 -0.01 -30.65 37.91
CA MET A 332 -0.73 -31.53 38.83
C MET A 332 -0.16 -32.94 38.82
N GLN A 333 0.04 -33.53 37.63
CA GLN A 333 0.63 -34.87 37.52
C GLN A 333 2.04 -34.94 38.10
N LYS A 334 2.84 -33.88 37.96
CA LYS A 334 4.20 -33.82 38.50
C LYS A 334 4.25 -33.87 40.03
N HIS A 335 3.29 -33.24 40.71
CA HIS A 335 3.27 -33.11 42.18
C HIS A 335 2.34 -34.09 42.89
N GLN A 336 1.57 -34.88 42.15
CA GLN A 336 0.60 -35.81 42.71
C GLN A 336 1.29 -36.99 43.41
N GLU A 337 1.03 -37.14 44.71
CA GLU A 337 1.52 -38.24 45.53
C GLU A 337 0.34 -39.04 46.13
N GLU A 338 0.53 -40.34 46.34
CA GLU A 338 -0.50 -41.23 46.90
C GLU A 338 -0.79 -40.86 48.37
N GLY A 339 -2.06 -40.57 48.68
CA GLY A 339 -2.50 -40.18 50.02
C GLY A 339 -2.39 -38.68 50.36
N GLN A 340 -1.96 -37.85 49.41
CA GLN A 340 -1.90 -36.39 49.58
C GLN A 340 -3.30 -35.76 49.48
N SER A 341 -3.57 -34.68 50.24
CA SER A 341 -4.82 -33.92 50.09
C SER A 341 -4.76 -32.94 48.91
N ASP A 342 -5.93 -32.63 48.34
CA ASP A 342 -6.05 -31.65 47.25
C ASP A 342 -5.43 -30.29 47.61
N ALA A 343 -5.58 -29.84 48.86
CA ALA A 343 -4.99 -28.60 49.35
C ALA A 343 -3.45 -28.62 49.29
N GLN A 344 -2.83 -29.75 49.63
CA GLN A 344 -1.38 -29.90 49.56
C GLN A 344 -0.89 -29.99 48.11
N LEU A 345 -1.66 -30.62 47.21
CA LEU A 345 -1.34 -30.66 45.78
C LEU A 345 -1.42 -29.26 45.16
N ILE A 346 -2.47 -28.50 45.50
CA ILE A 346 -2.66 -27.11 45.08
C ILE A 346 -1.48 -26.25 45.55
N GLU A 347 -1.07 -26.34 46.81
CA GLU A 347 0.05 -25.55 47.33
C GLU A 347 1.35 -25.84 46.56
N LYS A 348 1.67 -27.12 46.28
CA LYS A 348 2.84 -27.50 45.49
C LYS A 348 2.78 -26.90 44.07
N CYS A 349 1.62 -26.97 43.41
CA CYS A 349 1.42 -26.39 42.08
C CYS A 349 1.55 -24.85 42.09
N GLN A 350 0.94 -24.17 43.07
CA GLN A 350 1.04 -22.72 43.24
C GLN A 350 2.50 -22.28 43.45
N ARG A 351 3.25 -23.02 44.27
CA ARG A 351 4.66 -22.74 44.55
C ARG A 351 5.53 -22.88 43.31
N GLU A 352 5.30 -23.91 42.49
CA GLU A 352 5.99 -24.03 41.20
C GLU A 352 5.67 -22.85 40.28
N TRP A 353 4.40 -22.52 40.07
CA TRP A 353 4.04 -21.38 39.22
C TRP A 353 4.60 -20.05 39.72
N PHE A 354 4.63 -19.84 41.04
CA PHE A 354 5.26 -18.68 41.66
C PHE A 354 6.76 -18.64 41.40
N ASN A 355 7.47 -19.76 41.54
CA ASN A 355 8.90 -19.86 41.26
C ASN A 355 9.23 -19.58 39.79
N PHE A 356 8.33 -19.95 38.87
CA PHE A 356 8.40 -19.59 37.45
C PHE A 356 7.99 -18.13 37.15
N GLY A 357 7.69 -17.32 38.18
CA GLY A 357 7.38 -15.90 38.04
C GLY A 357 5.97 -15.62 37.52
N HIS A 358 5.03 -16.55 37.65
CA HIS A 358 3.65 -16.30 37.25
C HIS A 358 2.98 -15.28 38.19
N HIS A 359 2.26 -14.34 37.58
CA HIS A 359 1.55 -13.30 38.31
C HIS A 359 0.41 -13.88 39.16
N GLU A 360 0.18 -13.33 40.35
CA GLU A 360 -0.87 -13.71 41.33
C GLU A 360 -2.23 -14.02 40.68
N ARG A 361 -2.82 -13.07 39.93
CA ARG A 361 -4.09 -13.29 39.18
C ARG A 361 -4.10 -14.51 38.27
N LYS A 362 -2.98 -14.88 37.64
CA LYS A 362 -2.92 -16.10 36.81
C LYS A 362 -2.93 -17.35 37.67
N ILE A 363 -2.26 -17.32 38.81
CA ILE A 363 -2.26 -18.41 39.79
C ILE A 363 -3.67 -18.57 40.38
N GLU A 364 -4.33 -17.48 40.76
CA GLU A 364 -5.71 -17.47 41.24
C GLU A 364 -6.65 -18.17 40.24
N ALA A 365 -6.60 -17.75 38.97
CA ALA A 365 -7.46 -18.30 37.90
C ALA A 365 -7.24 -19.79 37.60
N ARG A 366 -6.10 -20.38 37.97
CA ARG A 366 -5.80 -21.82 37.79
C ARG A 366 -6.33 -22.69 38.92
N VAL A 367 -6.57 -22.09 40.08
CA VAL A 367 -6.91 -22.78 41.33
C VAL A 367 -8.40 -22.63 41.64
N THR A 368 -9.06 -21.60 41.12
CA THR A 368 -10.53 -21.50 41.00
C THR A 368 -11.07 -22.48 39.97
#